data_AF-A0A0C1QKR1-F1
#
_entry.id   AF-A0A0C1QKR1-F1
#
_cell.length_a   1.000
_cell.length_b   1.000
_cell.length_c   1.000
_cell.angle_alpha   90.00
_cell.angle_beta   90.00
_cell.angle_gamma   90.00
#
_symmetry.space_group_name_H-M   'P 1'
#
loop_
_entity.id
_entity.type
_entity.pdbx_description
1 polymer ?
#
loop_
_entity_poly.entity_id
_entity_poly.type
_entity_poly.pdbx_seq_one_letter_code
_entity_poly.pdbx_strand_id
1 'polypeptide(L)'
;MNNLNTLIADYFKDSIYLLIENAIDIHNNAINKPNDIYLSGKLMAYVEVLSLLQMQAQAFSIPLESLKLDKFEAEKDLLSSRIISKEEIIKT
;
A
#
# COMPACT_ATOMS: atom_id res chain seq x y z
N MET A 1 -9.08 25.63 8.91
CA MET A 1 -8.53 24.98 7.71
C MET A 1 -9.62 24.95 6.65
N ASN A 2 -9.33 25.35 5.40
CA ASN A 2 -10.32 25.41 4.32
C ASN A 2 -10.82 23.99 3.97
N ASN A 3 -12.14 23.85 3.78
CA ASN A 3 -12.82 22.60 3.40
C ASN A 3 -12.13 21.86 2.23
N LEU A 4 -11.57 22.63 1.27
CA LEU A 4 -10.82 22.08 0.14
C LEU A 4 -9.55 21.31 0.54
N ASN A 5 -8.78 21.79 1.53
CA ASN A 5 -7.55 21.12 1.93
C ASN A 5 -7.85 19.77 2.62
N THR A 6 -8.94 19.72 3.37
CA THR A 6 -9.43 18.48 3.99
C THR A 6 -9.87 17.50 2.90
N LEU A 7 -10.69 17.94 1.94
CA LEU A 7 -11.14 17.09 0.83
C LEU A 7 -9.97 16.52 0.02
N ILE A 8 -8.95 17.34 -0.28
CA ILE A 8 -7.74 16.89 -1.00
C ILE A 8 -7.00 15.84 -0.18
N ALA A 9 -6.81 16.08 1.12
CA ALA A 9 -6.13 15.13 1.99
C ALA A 9 -6.87 13.78 2.07
N ASP A 10 -8.20 13.82 2.17
CA ASP A 10 -9.01 12.60 2.23
C ASP A 10 -9.01 11.86 0.89
N TYR A 11 -9.05 12.56 -0.24
CA TYR A 11 -8.88 11.95 -1.57
C TYR A 11 -7.53 11.22 -1.72
N PHE A 12 -6.44 11.81 -1.21
CA PHE A 12 -5.14 11.16 -1.22
C PHE A 12 -5.10 9.92 -0.32
N LYS A 13 -5.70 9.98 0.87
CA LYS A 13 -5.81 8.81 1.76
C LYS A 13 -6.56 7.67 1.08
N ASP A 14 -7.70 7.95 0.47
CA ASP A 14 -8.51 6.95 -0.21
C ASP A 14 -7.77 6.35 -1.41
N SER A 15 -7.00 7.17 -2.13
CA SER A 15 -6.16 6.69 -3.23
C SER A 15 -5.05 5.74 -2.75
N ILE A 16 -4.38 6.07 -1.64
CA ILE A 16 -3.34 5.22 -1.05
C ILE A 16 -3.94 3.91 -0.54
N TYR A 17 -5.12 3.99 0.08
CA TYR A 17 -5.88 2.84 0.53
C TYR A 17 -6.18 1.88 -0.63
N LEU A 18 -6.70 2.39 -1.75
CA LEU A 18 -6.96 1.59 -2.95
C LEU A 18 -5.68 0.99 -3.54
N LEU A 19 -4.54 1.69 -3.47
CA LEU A 19 -3.25 1.14 -3.89
C LEU A 19 -2.84 -0.06 -3.02
N ILE A 20 -2.99 0.05 -1.70
CA ILE A 20 -2.69 -1.05 -0.76
C ILE A 20 -3.61 -2.24 -1.00
N GLU A 21 -4.92 -2.01 -1.16
CA GLU A 21 -5.88 -3.09 -1.45
C GLU A 21 -5.52 -3.86 -2.72
N ASN A 22 -5.21 -3.13 -3.79
CA ASN A 22 -4.79 -3.74 -5.05
C ASN A 22 -3.47 -4.49 -4.91
N ALA A 23 -2.51 -3.95 -4.15
CA ALA A 23 -1.24 -4.61 -3.89
C ALA A 23 -1.44 -5.94 -3.13
N ILE A 24 -2.30 -5.96 -2.11
CA ILE A 24 -2.66 -7.17 -1.36
C ILE A 24 -3.32 -8.20 -2.27
N ASP A 25 -4.25 -7.79 -3.15
CA ASP A 25 -4.89 -8.70 -4.10
C ASP A 25 -3.88 -9.31 -5.07
N ILE A 26 -2.92 -8.51 -5.58
CA ILE A 26 -1.86 -9.03 -6.45
C ILE A 26 -0.91 -9.96 -5.71
N HIS A 27 -0.52 -9.62 -4.49
CA HIS A 27 0.29 -10.47 -3.63
C HIS A 27 -0.36 -11.84 -3.41
N ASN A 28 -1.62 -11.86 -2.99
CA ASN A 28 -2.36 -13.09 -2.75
C ASN A 28 -2.52 -13.92 -4.03
N ASN A 29 -2.71 -13.27 -5.18
CA ASN A 29 -2.74 -13.95 -6.47
C ASN A 29 -1.38 -14.51 -6.89
N ALA A 30 -0.29 -13.79 -6.64
CA ALA A 30 1.07 -14.22 -6.95
C ALA A 30 1.49 -15.45 -6.11
N ILE A 31 1.10 -15.50 -4.83
CA ILE A 31 1.30 -16.69 -3.98
C ILE A 31 0.62 -17.93 -4.58
N ASN A 32 -0.61 -17.77 -5.08
CA ASN A 32 -1.37 -18.86 -5.69
C ASN A 32 -0.87 -19.24 -7.10
N LYS A 33 -0.08 -18.38 -7.75
CA LYS A 33 0.42 -18.55 -9.13
C LYS A 33 1.92 -18.21 -9.20
N PRO A 34 2.79 -18.96 -8.54
CA PRO A 34 4.20 -18.59 -8.35
C PRO A 34 5.02 -18.52 -9.65
N ASN A 35 4.55 -19.16 -10.73
CA ASN A 35 5.21 -19.16 -12.04
C ASN A 35 4.66 -18.08 -12.99
N ASP A 36 3.69 -17.27 -12.55
CA ASP A 36 3.14 -16.17 -13.36
C ASP A 36 4.05 -14.94 -13.26
N ILE A 37 4.96 -14.81 -14.24
CA ILE A 37 5.95 -13.73 -14.31
C ILE A 37 5.26 -12.35 -14.36
N TYR A 38 4.09 -12.24 -14.98
CA TYR A 38 3.36 -10.97 -15.06
C TYR A 38 2.87 -10.55 -13.67
N LEU A 39 2.29 -11.47 -12.91
CA LEU A 39 1.88 -11.20 -11.52
C LEU A 39 3.07 -10.86 -10.64
N SER A 40 4.20 -11.56 -10.80
CA SER A 40 5.43 -11.25 -10.06
C SER A 40 5.95 -9.84 -10.38
N GLY A 41 5.97 -9.44 -11.65
CA GLY A 41 6.39 -8.10 -12.07
C GLY A 41 5.44 -7.02 -11.54
N LYS A 42 4.14 -7.27 -11.60
CA LYS A 42 3.12 -6.36 -11.06
C LYS A 42 3.24 -6.20 -9.54
N LEU A 43 3.50 -7.29 -8.81
CA LEU A 43 3.75 -7.26 -7.36
C LEU A 43 4.95 -6.38 -7.02
N MET A 44 6.07 -6.56 -7.74
CA MET A 44 7.28 -5.76 -7.52
C MET A 44 7.05 -4.28 -7.80
N ALA A 45 6.25 -3.93 -8.82
CA ALA A 45 5.88 -2.54 -9.08
C ALA A 45 5.10 -1.92 -7.90
N TYR A 46 4.18 -2.67 -7.29
CA TYR A 46 3.48 -2.20 -6.09
C TYR A 46 4.41 -2.03 -4.88
N VAL A 47 5.32 -2.98 -4.67
CA VAL A 47 6.36 -2.88 -3.61
C VAL A 47 7.15 -1.59 -3.80
N GLU A 48 7.66 -1.34 -5.00
CA GLU A 48 8.45 -0.14 -5.29
C GLU A 48 7.67 1.16 -5.05
N VAL A 49 6.46 1.27 -5.61
CA VAL A 49 5.62 2.47 -5.46
C VAL A 49 5.27 2.74 -3.99
N LEU A 50 4.88 1.71 -3.23
CA LEU A 50 4.49 1.88 -1.84
C LEU A 50 5.71 2.17 -0.95
N SER A 51 6.85 1.52 -1.18
CA SER A 51 8.12 1.87 -0.50
C SER A 51 8.53 3.31 -0.76
N LEU A 52 8.43 3.78 -2.02
CA LEU A 52 8.74 5.17 -2.38
C LEU A 52 7.82 6.16 -1.67
N LEU A 53 6.52 5.88 -1.58
CA LEU A 53 5.58 6.72 -0.83
C LEU A 53 5.94 6.80 0.65
N GLN A 54 6.32 5.68 1.28
CA GLN A 54 6.74 5.66 2.68
C GLN A 54 8.03 6.46 2.90
N MET A 55 9.03 6.27 2.03
CA MET A 55 10.28 7.02 2.07
C MET A 55 10.06 8.53 1.89
N GLN A 56 9.21 8.92 0.92
CA GLN A 56 8.88 10.32 0.68
C GLN A 56 8.12 10.92 1.85
N ALA A 57 7.14 10.21 2.42
CA ALA A 57 6.42 10.68 3.59
C ALA A 57 7.37 10.95 4.76
N GLN A 58 8.31 10.04 5.03
CA GLN A 58 9.36 10.26 6.02
C GLN A 58 10.25 11.47 5.68
N ALA A 59 10.71 11.60 4.44
CA ALA A 59 11.56 12.71 4.00
C ALA A 59 10.88 14.08 4.14
N PHE A 60 9.57 14.16 3.93
CA PHE A 60 8.77 15.37 4.10
C PHE A 60 8.19 15.53 5.51
N SER A 61 8.56 14.66 6.46
CA SER A 61 8.00 14.65 7.83
C SER A 61 6.47 14.56 7.86
N ILE A 62 5.89 13.85 6.90
CA ILE A 62 4.46 13.52 6.84
C ILE A 62 4.25 12.26 7.69
N PRO A 63 3.41 12.30 8.75
CA PRO A 63 3.12 11.12 9.55
C PRO A 63 2.50 10.01 8.68
N LEU A 64 3.02 8.79 8.74
CA LEU A 64 2.49 7.67 7.95
C LEU A 64 1.01 7.38 8.24
N GLU A 65 0.56 7.59 9.49
CA GLU A 65 -0.85 7.48 9.88
C GLU A 65 -1.75 8.43 9.07
N SER A 66 -1.26 9.64 8.74
CA SER A 66 -2.01 10.59 7.93
C SER A 66 -2.25 10.11 6.49
N LEU A 67 -1.47 9.13 6.04
CA LEU A 67 -1.55 8.46 4.74
C LEU A 67 -2.04 7.01 4.85
N LYS A 68 -2.43 6.54 6.05
CA LYS A 68 -2.80 5.14 6.34
C LYS A 68 -1.70 4.12 5.99
N LEU A 69 -0.43 4.53 6.10
CA LEU A 69 0.76 3.71 5.84
C LEU A 69 1.48 3.25 7.13
N ASP A 70 0.91 3.51 8.31
CA ASP A 70 1.50 3.20 9.62
C ASP A 70 1.40 1.71 10.00
N LYS A 71 0.44 0.99 9.43
CA LYS A 71 0.19 -0.45 9.69
C LYS A 71 0.56 -1.36 8.52
N PHE A 72 1.20 -0.79 7.50
CA PHE A 72 1.58 -1.49 6.28
C PHE A 72 3.04 -1.18 5.98
N GLU A 73 3.86 -2.20 5.76
CA GLU A 73 5.25 -2.07 5.37
C GLU A 73 5.45 -2.79 4.04
N ALA A 74 5.65 -2.04 2.95
CA ALA A 74 5.53 -2.57 1.60
C ALA A 74 6.41 -3.80 1.34
N GLU A 75 7.70 -3.72 1.69
CA GLU A 75 8.64 -4.83 1.50
C GLU A 75 8.29 -6.03 2.39
N LYS A 76 8.02 -5.79 3.67
CA LYS A 76 7.77 -6.86 4.64
C LYS A 76 6.45 -7.58 4.38
N ASP A 77 5.39 -6.84 4.10
CA ASP A 77 4.07 -7.41 3.90
C ASP A 77 3.97 -8.06 2.52
N LEU A 78 4.29 -7.34 1.44
CA LEU A 78 4.06 -7.84 0.07
C LEU A 78 5.09 -8.88 -0.41
N LEU A 79 6.28 -8.97 0.19
CA LEU A 79 7.25 -10.02 -0.13
C LEU A 79 7.17 -11.22 0.81
N SER A 80 6.22 -11.20 1.76
CA SER A 80 5.97 -12.35 2.61
C SER A 80 5.41 -13.55 1.83
N SER A 81 5.48 -14.74 2.41
CA SER A 81 4.87 -15.96 1.84
C SER A 81 3.47 -16.24 2.40
N ARG A 82 2.92 -15.34 3.22
CA ARG A 82 1.61 -15.52 3.87
C ARG A 82 0.52 -14.82 3.07
N ILE A 83 -0.66 -15.40 2.98
CA ILE A 83 -1.83 -14.66 2.50
C ILE A 83 -2.15 -13.53 3.49
N ILE A 84 -2.44 -12.35 2.95
CA ILE A 84 -2.80 -11.16 3.73
C ILE A 84 -4.31 -10.95 3.64
N SER A 85 -4.95 -10.78 4.79
CA SER A 85 -6.34 -10.29 4.86
C SER A 85 -6.33 -8.76 4.83
N LYS A 86 -7.23 -8.16 4.03
CA LYS A 86 -7.35 -6.71 3.93
C LYS A 86 -7.66 -6.10 5.29
N GLU A 87 -8.49 -6.75 6.09
CA GLU A 87 -8.92 -6.31 7.42
C GLU A 87 -7.78 -6.24 8.45
N GLU A 88 -6.68 -6.99 8.25
CA GLU A 88 -5.50 -6.93 9.12
C GLU A 88 -4.75 -5.60 8.98
N ILE A 89 -4.63 -5.13 7.75
CA ILE A 89 -3.82 -3.96 7.36
C ILE A 89 -4.69 -2.70 7.34
N ILE A 90 -5.95 -2.89 6.96
CA ILE A 90 -6.89 -1.85 6.64
C ILE A 90 -8.00 -1.87 7.68
N LYS A 91 -7.68 -1.39 8.89
CA LYS A 91 -8.70 -1.13 9.90
C LYS A 91 -9.27 0.27 9.70
N THR A 92 -10.59 0.33 9.50
CA THR A 92 -11.40 1.54 9.36
C THR A 92 -11.25 2.42 10.60
#